data_AF-A0A5N8YCW5-F1
#
_entry.id   AF-A0A5N8YCW5-F1
#
_cell.length_a   1.000
_cell.length_b   1.000
_cell.length_c   1.000
_cell.angle_alpha   90.00
_cell.angle_beta   90.00
_cell.angle_gamma   90.00
#
_symmetry.space_group_name_H-M   'P 1'
#
loop_
_entity.id
_entity.type
_entity.pdbx_description
1 polymer ?
#
loop_
_entity_poly.entity_id
_entity_poly.type
_entity_poly.pdbx_seq_one_letter_code
_entity_poly.pdbx_strand_id
1 'polypeptide(L)'
;MSLLSPEYNLLSNYPDVAKQWHSGRNSGMSPRRITPFSSQRVWWLCDKGHEWQAAIGSRTRNGRGCPYCAGQRPTIEHNLLSNYPDVARQWHPTRNEDKKPEDFRPKSGKKVWWLCDRNHEWPATISHRTNDGRGCQYCAGQKVSAENNMLAVHPEVASQWHPTRNGTDKPEHFTSFTHRKAWWLCEKGHEWQAAISSRSSGRQCPYCTGRKVSSGYNLLDLYPEAAKQWHPTKNGTDKPQDFLPKSPKFVWWLCEKGHETIARVYTRTGGRPKACDSCFNKSSIPEIRLLSELEYVFGKVEHRKKLHGMEVDIYVRAINVGVEYDGGYFHSGKEKADGDKVLKLRNKGIKLLRVRHESLRPIPYDSVMVSDDLTKDDVNRLLNKMEPVTNNTLTRRIERYIESPRFLADDYFKKYLAYFPSPFPEDSLLTRYPQLSEEWHPTKNPPLSPRDVSFASNRKAWWLCHKGHEWEAIINSRARAGRGCPYCSGRMPTPEHNLLVVFPDVAAQWHPTRNGTDKPSEYCPSSNKKFWWLCNKGHEWERTINGRTSKKGTGCPVCFRRTIRGYRTGG
;
A
#
# COMPACT_ATOMS: atom_id res chain seq x y z
N MET A 1 59.88 -17.09 80.65
CA MET A 1 59.52 -18.09 79.62
C MET A 1 60.63 -18.16 78.58
N SER A 2 61.14 -19.37 78.37
CA SER A 2 62.30 -19.69 77.51
C SER A 2 61.98 -19.53 76.02
N LEU A 3 63.01 -19.28 75.21
CA LEU A 3 62.89 -19.30 73.75
C LEU A 3 62.57 -20.72 73.27
N LEU A 4 61.72 -20.85 72.24
CA LEU A 4 61.51 -22.14 71.56
C LEU A 4 62.71 -22.44 70.66
N SER A 5 63.05 -23.72 70.47
CA SER A 5 64.13 -24.12 69.55
C SER A 5 63.83 -23.60 68.12
N PRO A 6 64.86 -23.35 67.30
CA PRO A 6 64.71 -22.85 65.92
C PRO A 6 63.72 -23.68 65.07
N GLU A 7 63.63 -24.99 65.30
CA GLU A 7 62.73 -25.87 64.54
C GLU A 7 61.24 -25.65 64.85
N TYR A 8 60.88 -25.02 65.98
CA TYR A 8 59.48 -24.87 66.41
C TYR A 8 58.97 -23.43 66.47
N ASN A 9 59.81 -22.42 66.29
CA ASN A 9 59.40 -21.02 66.44
C ASN A 9 59.04 -20.34 65.10
N LEU A 10 58.14 -19.33 65.18
CA LEU A 10 57.62 -18.57 64.04
C LEU A 10 58.72 -17.83 63.27
N LEU A 11 59.71 -17.26 63.97
CA LEU A 11 60.79 -16.48 63.33
C LEU A 11 61.63 -17.33 62.37
N SER A 12 61.99 -18.54 62.78
CA SER A 12 62.85 -19.44 62.03
C SER A 12 62.12 -20.15 60.90
N ASN A 13 60.87 -20.58 61.11
CA ASN A 13 60.11 -21.35 60.11
C ASN A 13 59.37 -20.48 59.08
N TYR A 14 58.98 -19.25 59.45
CA TYR A 14 58.24 -18.34 58.57
C TYR A 14 58.80 -16.91 58.68
N PRO A 15 60.05 -16.68 58.27
CA PRO A 15 60.74 -15.40 58.45
C PRO A 15 59.99 -14.22 57.80
N ASP A 16 59.36 -14.41 56.64
CA ASP A 16 58.61 -13.34 55.97
C ASP A 16 57.29 -12.99 56.68
N VAL A 17 56.65 -13.97 57.33
CA VAL A 17 55.49 -13.71 58.19
C VAL A 17 55.95 -13.00 59.47
N ALA A 18 57.06 -13.45 60.07
CA ALA A 18 57.62 -12.85 61.28
C ALA A 18 58.13 -11.41 61.07
N LYS A 19 58.61 -11.05 59.87
CA LYS A 19 58.94 -9.66 59.50
C LYS A 19 57.74 -8.71 59.66
N GLN A 20 56.52 -9.22 59.47
CA GLN A 20 55.29 -8.44 59.59
C GLN A 20 54.75 -8.38 61.03
N TRP A 21 55.53 -8.80 62.03
CA TRP A 21 55.13 -8.78 63.43
C TRP A 21 55.08 -7.35 63.98
N HIS A 22 53.96 -6.96 64.59
CA HIS A 22 53.86 -5.63 65.19
C HIS A 22 54.47 -5.59 66.60
N SER A 23 55.73 -5.15 66.71
CA SER A 23 56.47 -5.10 67.98
C SER A 23 55.78 -4.27 69.06
N GLY A 24 55.30 -3.07 68.73
CA GLY A 24 54.69 -2.15 69.70
C GLY A 24 53.31 -2.55 70.25
N ARG A 25 52.49 -3.30 69.49
CA ARG A 25 51.14 -3.76 69.92
C ARG A 25 51.11 -5.18 70.46
N ASN A 26 52.18 -5.94 70.27
CA ASN A 26 52.33 -7.29 70.83
C ASN A 26 53.29 -7.30 72.03
N SER A 27 53.39 -6.20 72.77
CA SER A 27 54.31 -6.03 73.91
C SER A 27 54.35 -7.27 74.81
N GLY A 28 55.57 -7.77 75.07
CA GLY A 28 55.81 -8.97 75.86
C GLY A 28 55.78 -10.30 75.08
N MET A 29 55.33 -10.31 73.82
CA MET A 29 55.34 -11.48 72.95
C MET A 29 56.47 -11.41 71.92
N SER A 30 57.04 -12.58 71.59
CA SER A 30 58.13 -12.70 70.62
C SER A 30 57.85 -13.81 69.61
N PRO A 31 58.10 -13.59 68.31
CA PRO A 31 58.08 -14.65 67.29
C PRO A 31 59.01 -15.84 67.61
N ARG A 32 60.02 -15.65 68.47
CA ARG A 32 60.92 -16.72 68.94
C ARG A 32 60.32 -17.60 70.04
N ARG A 33 59.15 -17.24 70.57
CA ARG A 33 58.47 -17.92 71.68
C ARG A 33 57.11 -18.49 71.31
N ILE A 34 56.72 -18.41 70.03
CA ILE A 34 55.39 -18.84 69.57
C ILE A 34 55.54 -19.77 68.36
N THR A 35 54.71 -20.80 68.32
CA THR A 35 54.68 -21.78 67.24
C THR A 35 53.93 -21.26 66.00
N PRO A 36 54.35 -21.61 64.78
CA PRO A 36 53.75 -21.10 63.54
C PRO A 36 52.24 -21.33 63.37
N PHE A 37 51.64 -22.34 64.01
CA PHE A 37 50.25 -22.74 63.76
C PHE A 37 49.27 -22.33 64.86
N SER A 38 49.73 -21.51 65.81
CA SER A 38 48.91 -21.05 66.95
C SER A 38 47.63 -20.33 66.50
N SER A 39 46.52 -20.59 67.20
CA SER A 39 45.25 -19.86 67.04
C SER A 39 45.28 -18.46 67.67
N GLN A 40 46.34 -18.13 68.42
CA GLN A 40 46.50 -16.85 69.09
C GLN A 40 46.45 -15.70 68.09
N ARG A 41 45.62 -14.69 68.39
CA ARG A 41 45.46 -13.48 67.59
C ARG A 41 46.45 -12.43 68.03
N VAL A 42 47.30 -12.00 67.11
CA VAL A 42 48.32 -10.99 67.35
C VAL A 42 48.21 -9.88 66.31
N TRP A 43 48.82 -8.74 66.61
CA TRP A 43 48.89 -7.61 65.70
C TRP A 43 49.99 -7.81 64.65
N TRP A 44 49.67 -7.48 63.41
CA TRP A 44 50.56 -7.53 62.27
C TRP A 44 50.67 -6.14 61.66
N LEU A 45 51.84 -5.84 61.11
CA LEU A 45 52.16 -4.61 60.39
C LEU A 45 52.78 -5.01 59.05
N CYS A 46 52.18 -4.62 57.94
CA CYS A 46 52.76 -4.88 56.62
C CYS A 46 53.63 -3.71 56.17
N ASP A 47 54.43 -3.91 55.13
CA ASP A 47 55.36 -2.89 54.59
C ASP A 47 54.68 -1.59 54.13
N LYS A 48 53.37 -1.64 53.83
CA LYS A 48 52.54 -0.46 53.51
C LYS A 48 51.98 0.26 54.75
N GLY A 49 52.42 -0.08 55.96
CA GLY A 49 51.98 0.55 57.21
C GLY A 49 50.63 0.09 57.75
N HIS A 50 49.93 -0.86 57.10
CA HIS A 50 48.64 -1.33 57.62
C HIS A 50 48.79 -2.23 58.84
N GLU A 51 48.02 -1.92 59.88
CA GLU A 51 47.93 -2.70 61.11
C GLU A 51 46.66 -3.55 61.15
N TRP A 52 46.77 -4.85 61.43
CA TRP A 52 45.60 -5.72 61.62
C TRP A 52 45.84 -6.84 62.61
N GLN A 53 44.75 -7.32 63.21
CA GLN A 53 44.79 -8.48 64.09
C GLN A 53 44.34 -9.75 63.35
N ALA A 54 45.16 -10.80 63.40
CA ALA A 54 44.84 -12.11 62.84
C ALA A 54 45.50 -13.23 63.65
N ALA A 55 44.92 -14.43 63.58
CA ALA A 55 45.51 -15.63 64.16
C ALA A 55 46.81 -16.02 63.43
N ILE A 56 47.83 -16.46 64.16
CA ILE A 56 49.15 -16.83 63.60
C ILE A 56 49.01 -17.97 62.57
N GLY A 57 48.25 -19.01 62.88
CA GLY A 57 47.95 -20.11 61.96
C GLY A 57 47.21 -19.66 60.67
N SER A 58 46.50 -18.53 60.68
CA SER A 58 45.88 -18.00 59.46
C SER A 58 46.90 -17.35 58.52
N ARG A 59 48.02 -16.86 59.06
CA ARG A 59 49.10 -16.23 58.29
C ARG A 59 50.08 -17.25 57.70
N THR A 60 50.26 -18.36 58.40
CA THR A 60 51.19 -19.45 58.04
C THR A 60 50.47 -20.55 57.25
N ARG A 61 49.64 -21.38 57.91
CA ARG A 61 48.95 -22.53 57.29
C ARG A 61 48.03 -22.13 56.15
N ASN A 62 47.31 -21.02 56.31
CA ASN A 62 46.33 -20.56 55.30
C ASN A 62 46.88 -19.46 54.38
N GLY A 63 48.13 -19.01 54.57
CA GLY A 63 48.78 -17.99 53.74
C GLY A 63 48.06 -16.64 53.65
N ARG A 64 47.13 -16.30 54.55
CA ARG A 64 46.36 -15.04 54.43
C ARG A 64 47.26 -13.85 54.74
N GLY A 65 47.37 -12.92 53.79
CA GLY A 65 48.15 -11.68 53.93
C GLY A 65 47.40 -10.54 54.60
N CYS A 66 47.91 -9.31 54.40
CA CYS A 66 47.26 -8.09 54.86
C CYS A 66 45.88 -7.91 54.20
N PRO A 67 44.78 -7.80 54.98
CA PRO A 67 43.43 -7.68 54.43
C PRO A 67 43.19 -6.36 53.69
N TYR A 68 43.96 -5.31 54.01
CA TYR A 68 43.93 -4.04 53.31
C TYR A 68 44.59 -4.15 51.94
N CYS A 69 45.81 -4.71 51.88
CA CYS A 69 46.52 -4.96 50.61
C CYS A 69 45.77 -5.93 49.69
N ALA A 70 45.09 -6.93 50.26
CA ALA A 70 44.27 -7.88 49.51
C ALA A 70 42.90 -7.31 49.08
N GLY A 71 42.62 -6.03 49.37
CA GLY A 71 41.37 -5.36 48.99
C GLY A 71 40.12 -5.88 49.71
N GLN A 72 40.29 -6.53 50.86
CA GLN A 72 39.20 -7.09 51.68
C GLN A 72 38.69 -6.10 52.72
N ARG A 73 39.49 -5.10 53.08
CA ARG A 73 39.13 -3.99 53.98
C ARG A 73 39.35 -2.64 53.28
N PRO A 74 38.53 -1.62 53.60
CA PRO A 74 38.72 -0.28 53.04
C PRO A 74 40.04 0.33 53.48
N THR A 75 40.62 1.16 52.63
CA THR A 75 41.74 2.08 52.96
C THR A 75 41.31 3.50 52.66
N ILE A 76 42.10 4.50 53.08
CA ILE A 76 41.83 5.92 52.77
C ILE A 76 41.73 6.12 51.25
N GLU A 77 42.59 5.46 50.47
CA GLU A 77 42.57 5.56 49.01
C GLU A 77 41.50 4.68 48.36
N HIS A 78 41.07 3.59 49.02
CA HIS A 78 40.23 2.55 48.42
C HIS A 78 39.01 2.19 49.29
N ASN A 79 38.06 3.12 49.37
CA ASN A 79 36.77 2.96 50.05
C ASN A 79 35.62 3.54 49.20
N LEU A 80 34.38 3.43 49.67
CA LEU A 80 33.20 3.89 48.92
C LEU A 80 33.24 5.40 48.65
N LEU A 81 33.64 6.22 49.62
CA LEU A 81 33.72 7.68 49.46
C LEU A 81 34.79 8.05 48.42
N SER A 82 36.00 7.51 48.56
CA SER A 82 37.13 7.87 47.70
C SER A 82 36.95 7.39 46.25
N ASN A 83 36.36 6.21 46.02
CA ASN A 83 36.22 5.64 44.68
C ASN A 83 34.88 5.97 44.00
N TYR A 84 33.82 6.26 44.77
CA TYR A 84 32.47 6.53 44.25
C TYR A 84 31.82 7.69 45.01
N PRO A 85 32.38 8.92 44.93
CA PRO A 85 31.90 10.07 45.70
C PRO A 85 30.42 10.39 45.44
N ASP A 86 29.95 10.24 44.19
CA ASP A 86 28.54 10.47 43.85
C ASP A 86 27.57 9.46 44.48
N VAL A 87 28.03 8.21 44.66
CA VAL A 87 27.26 7.17 45.35
C VAL A 87 27.27 7.43 46.86
N ALA A 88 28.43 7.78 47.41
CA ALA A 88 28.59 8.12 48.82
C ALA A 88 27.78 9.37 49.21
N ARG A 89 27.63 10.34 48.31
CA ARG A 89 26.75 11.52 48.49
C ARG A 89 25.28 11.14 48.72
N GLN A 90 24.86 9.96 48.24
CA GLN A 90 23.52 9.43 48.43
C GLN A 90 23.40 8.53 49.67
N TRP A 91 24.41 8.49 50.53
CA TRP A 91 24.33 7.77 51.81
C TRP A 91 23.27 8.43 52.70
N HIS A 92 22.39 7.62 53.29
CA HIS A 92 21.34 8.19 54.13
C HIS A 92 21.93 8.79 55.42
N PRO A 93 21.58 10.03 55.80
CA PRO A 93 22.21 10.73 56.93
C PRO A 93 21.97 10.09 58.31
N THR A 94 20.78 9.51 58.53
CA THR A 94 20.38 9.01 59.87
C THR A 94 20.03 7.52 59.95
N ARG A 95 19.88 6.81 58.84
CA ARG A 95 19.37 5.42 58.83
C ARG A 95 20.44 4.33 58.78
N ASN A 96 21.71 4.73 58.76
CA ASN A 96 22.84 3.81 58.76
C ASN A 96 23.58 3.76 60.11
N GLU A 97 22.99 4.32 61.17
CA GLU A 97 23.62 4.44 62.50
C GLU A 97 24.97 5.15 62.38
N ASP A 98 26.02 4.69 63.07
CA ASP A 98 27.37 5.26 63.04
C ASP A 98 28.19 4.89 61.79
N LYS A 99 27.62 4.09 60.88
CA LYS A 99 28.34 3.59 59.69
C LYS A 99 28.50 4.69 58.66
N LYS A 100 29.73 4.86 58.18
CA LYS A 100 30.09 5.86 57.17
C LYS A 100 30.50 5.20 55.85
N PRO A 101 30.38 5.88 54.69
CA PRO A 101 30.82 5.35 53.42
C PRO A 101 32.29 4.84 53.43
N GLU A 102 33.18 5.51 54.14
CA GLU A 102 34.60 5.18 54.27
C GLU A 102 34.85 3.80 54.92
N ASP A 103 33.88 3.30 55.70
CA ASP A 103 33.95 2.01 56.37
C ASP A 103 33.74 0.83 55.40
N PHE A 104 33.41 1.10 54.13
CA PHE A 104 33.06 0.06 53.17
C PHE A 104 33.91 0.12 51.90
N ARG A 105 34.24 -1.08 51.41
CA ARG A 105 34.77 -1.26 50.05
C ARG A 105 33.63 -1.09 49.02
N PRO A 106 33.93 -0.55 47.83
CA PRO A 106 33.05 -0.72 46.68
C PRO A 106 32.74 -2.21 46.45
N LYS A 107 31.58 -2.49 45.82
CA LYS A 107 31.12 -3.86 45.49
C LYS A 107 30.73 -4.71 46.70
N SER A 108 30.67 -4.14 47.90
CA SER A 108 30.24 -4.84 49.11
C SER A 108 28.79 -5.31 49.02
N GLY A 109 28.51 -6.54 49.47
CA GLY A 109 27.15 -7.08 49.58
C GLY A 109 26.32 -6.48 50.73
N LYS A 110 26.87 -5.53 51.51
CA LYS A 110 26.16 -4.92 52.65
C LYS A 110 25.00 -4.06 52.15
N LYS A 111 23.80 -4.30 52.70
CA LYS A 111 22.59 -3.52 52.47
C LYS A 111 22.57 -2.35 53.45
N VAL A 112 22.43 -1.15 52.91
CA VAL A 112 22.40 0.13 53.64
C VAL A 112 21.27 1.00 53.08
N TRP A 113 20.91 2.05 53.81
CA TRP A 113 19.93 3.03 53.38
C TRP A 113 20.56 4.11 52.54
N TRP A 114 19.88 4.48 51.45
CA TRP A 114 20.26 5.54 50.53
C TRP A 114 19.16 6.61 50.47
N LEU A 115 19.58 7.84 50.19
CA LEU A 115 18.73 9.00 49.96
C LEU A 115 19.17 9.65 48.64
N CYS A 116 18.25 9.83 47.70
CA CYS A 116 18.56 10.54 46.46
C CYS A 116 18.19 12.02 46.58
N ASP A 117 18.62 12.81 45.60
CA ASP A 117 18.36 14.25 45.51
C ASP A 117 16.86 14.62 45.42
N ARG A 118 15.99 13.62 45.15
CA ARG A 118 14.52 13.77 45.18
C ARG A 118 13.89 13.26 46.48
N ASN A 119 14.67 13.14 47.55
CA ASN A 119 14.23 12.69 48.88
C ASN A 119 13.58 11.30 48.94
N HIS A 120 13.84 10.44 47.95
CA HIS A 120 13.43 9.05 48.08
C HIS A 120 14.43 8.29 48.94
N GLU A 121 13.92 7.57 49.94
CA GLU A 121 14.70 6.67 50.77
C GLU A 121 14.53 5.22 50.32
N TRP A 122 15.62 4.48 50.16
CA TRP A 122 15.53 3.06 49.84
C TRP A 122 16.70 2.23 50.40
N PRO A 123 16.45 0.96 50.77
CA PRO A 123 17.51 0.04 51.11
C PRO A 123 18.06 -0.63 49.84
N ALA A 124 19.38 -0.61 49.65
CA ALA A 124 20.06 -1.35 48.59
C ALA A 124 21.48 -1.77 49.01
N THR A 125 22.03 -2.79 48.35
CA THR A 125 23.43 -3.19 48.59
C THR A 125 24.39 -2.20 47.94
N ILE A 126 25.55 -2.01 48.56
CA ILE A 126 26.63 -1.19 47.99
C ILE A 126 27.02 -1.73 46.60
N SER A 127 27.04 -3.04 46.43
CA SER A 127 27.31 -3.68 45.13
C SER A 127 26.36 -3.26 44.02
N HIS A 128 25.05 -3.17 44.27
CA HIS A 128 24.11 -2.71 43.25
C HIS A 128 24.36 -1.25 42.83
N ARG A 129 24.87 -0.43 43.75
CA ARG A 129 25.19 0.97 43.49
C ARG A 129 26.51 1.15 42.73
N THR A 130 27.51 0.31 42.99
CA THR A 130 28.88 0.49 42.46
C THR A 130 29.27 -0.45 41.31
N ASN A 131 28.66 -1.64 41.18
CA ASN A 131 28.89 -2.55 40.05
C ASN A 131 27.90 -2.29 38.91
N ASP A 132 26.61 -2.35 39.24
CA ASP A 132 25.54 -2.29 38.24
C ASP A 132 25.11 -0.85 37.92
N GLY A 133 25.62 0.13 38.67
CA GLY A 133 25.20 1.54 38.55
C GLY A 133 23.72 1.79 38.85
N ARG A 134 23.03 0.87 39.56
CA ARG A 134 21.59 1.02 39.84
C ARG A 134 21.37 2.20 40.78
N GLY A 135 20.58 3.16 40.33
CA GLY A 135 20.17 4.33 41.10
C GLY A 135 18.90 4.10 41.93
N CYS A 136 18.22 5.21 42.26
CA CYS A 136 16.95 5.17 42.97
C CYS A 136 15.84 4.50 42.14
N GLN A 137 15.20 3.47 42.72
CA GLN A 137 14.14 2.69 42.05
C GLN A 137 12.85 3.50 41.82
N TYR A 138 12.61 4.53 42.62
CA TYR A 138 11.49 5.45 42.45
C TYR A 138 11.76 6.43 41.30
N CYS A 139 12.94 7.05 41.26
CA CYS A 139 13.34 7.91 40.13
C CYS A 139 13.37 7.14 38.79
N ALA A 140 13.76 5.86 38.84
CA ALA A 140 13.75 4.98 37.66
C ALA A 140 12.36 4.44 37.29
N GLY A 141 11.29 4.80 38.01
CA GLY A 141 9.92 4.35 37.74
C GLY A 141 9.66 2.86 37.99
N GLN A 142 10.57 2.17 38.70
CA GLN A 142 10.46 0.75 39.05
C GLN A 142 9.60 0.54 40.31
N LYS A 143 9.58 1.51 41.21
CA LYS A 143 8.69 1.55 42.39
C LYS A 143 7.81 2.78 42.35
N VAL A 144 6.60 2.65 42.88
CA VAL A 144 5.60 3.73 42.96
C VAL A 144 5.97 4.72 44.06
N SER A 145 5.83 5.99 43.78
CA SER A 145 5.92 7.13 44.71
C SER A 145 4.80 8.14 44.42
N ALA A 146 4.65 9.13 45.30
CA ALA A 146 3.66 10.19 45.14
C ALA A 146 3.87 11.00 43.85
N GLU A 147 5.11 11.13 43.36
CA GLU A 147 5.44 11.92 42.17
C GLU A 147 5.39 11.13 40.85
N ASN A 148 5.54 9.80 40.89
CA ASN A 148 5.73 8.99 39.67
C ASN A 148 4.56 8.03 39.37
N ASN A 149 3.53 8.03 40.21
CA ASN A 149 2.37 7.18 39.99
C ASN A 149 1.55 7.68 38.78
N MET A 150 0.74 6.79 38.25
CA MET A 150 -0.02 7.01 37.03
C MET A 150 -1.01 8.18 37.12
N LEU A 151 -1.60 8.43 38.29
CA LEU A 151 -2.48 9.58 38.50
C LEU A 151 -1.70 10.89 38.43
N ALA A 152 -0.55 10.95 39.10
CA ALA A 152 0.31 12.13 39.13
C ALA A 152 0.89 12.48 37.76
N VAL A 153 1.31 11.49 36.98
CA VAL A 153 2.02 11.70 35.70
C VAL A 153 1.07 11.74 34.49
N HIS A 154 -0.08 11.04 34.55
CA HIS A 154 -1.05 10.97 33.45
C HIS A 154 -2.50 11.12 33.93
N PRO A 155 -2.91 12.29 34.47
CA PRO A 155 -4.25 12.49 35.00
C PRO A 155 -5.37 12.24 33.96
N GLU A 156 -5.16 12.64 32.71
CA GLU A 156 -6.12 12.41 31.61
C GLU A 156 -6.30 10.94 31.21
N VAL A 157 -5.28 10.12 31.48
CA VAL A 157 -5.38 8.67 31.28
C VAL A 157 -6.03 8.04 32.50
N ALA A 158 -5.66 8.48 33.71
CA ALA A 158 -6.24 8.03 34.96
C ALA A 158 -7.74 8.35 35.08
N SER A 159 -8.23 9.45 34.50
CA SER A 159 -9.67 9.77 34.44
C SER A 159 -10.49 8.74 33.66
N GLN A 160 -9.83 7.97 32.78
CA GLN A 160 -10.44 6.87 32.03
C GLN A 160 -10.35 5.52 32.77
N TRP A 161 -9.89 5.50 34.03
CA TRP A 161 -9.91 4.28 34.85
C TRP A 161 -11.35 3.85 35.12
N HIS A 162 -11.63 2.57 34.92
CA HIS A 162 -12.99 2.09 35.12
C HIS A 162 -13.41 2.18 36.61
N PRO A 163 -14.58 2.78 36.95
CA PRO A 163 -14.96 3.06 38.33
C PRO A 163 -15.20 1.82 39.20
N THR A 164 -15.72 0.72 38.63
CA THR A 164 -16.13 -0.47 39.40
C THR A 164 -15.39 -1.77 39.05
N ARG A 165 -14.69 -1.85 37.92
CA ARG A 165 -14.15 -3.12 37.40
C ARG A 165 -12.72 -3.44 37.80
N ASN A 166 -12.05 -2.53 38.50
CA ASN A 166 -10.69 -2.72 39.00
C ASN A 166 -10.65 -3.05 40.51
N GLY A 167 -11.81 -3.33 41.14
CA GLY A 167 -11.87 -3.62 42.57
C GLY A 167 -11.32 -2.46 43.40
N THR A 168 -10.38 -2.74 44.30
CA THR A 168 -9.71 -1.74 45.16
C THR A 168 -8.50 -1.07 44.48
N ASP A 169 -8.13 -1.48 43.27
CA ASP A 169 -6.99 -0.90 42.56
C ASP A 169 -7.31 0.50 42.04
N LYS A 170 -6.44 1.45 42.38
CA LYS A 170 -6.50 2.85 41.94
C LYS A 170 -5.29 3.19 41.07
N PRO A 171 -5.40 4.18 40.16
CA PRO A 171 -4.27 4.64 39.35
C PRO A 171 -3.01 4.99 40.18
N GLU A 172 -3.20 5.58 41.37
CA GLU A 172 -2.10 5.95 42.28
C GLU A 172 -1.27 4.76 42.80
N HIS A 173 -1.77 3.53 42.70
CA HIS A 173 -1.06 2.32 43.11
C HIS A 173 -0.06 1.81 42.05
N PHE A 174 0.03 2.45 40.88
CA PHE A 174 0.84 1.96 39.76
C PHE A 174 1.75 3.04 39.18
N THR A 175 2.93 2.63 38.69
CA THR A 175 3.73 3.49 37.82
C THR A 175 3.19 3.43 36.40
N SER A 176 3.45 4.48 35.62
CA SER A 176 3.04 4.58 34.21
C SER A 176 3.65 3.52 33.29
N PHE A 177 4.64 2.75 33.75
CA PHE A 177 5.38 1.77 32.94
C PHE A 177 4.97 0.32 33.18
N THR A 178 4.09 0.03 34.13
CA THR A 178 3.69 -1.35 34.43
C THR A 178 2.90 -2.00 33.28
N HIS A 179 3.14 -3.29 33.04
CA HIS A 179 2.37 -4.10 32.09
C HIS A 179 1.07 -4.66 32.68
N ARG A 180 0.75 -4.34 33.95
CA ARG A 180 -0.52 -4.74 34.57
C ARG A 180 -1.70 -4.25 33.73
N LYS A 181 -2.64 -5.16 33.46
CA LYS A 181 -3.88 -4.85 32.75
C LYS A 181 -4.91 -4.30 33.72
N ALA A 182 -5.55 -3.20 33.33
CA ALA A 182 -6.69 -2.60 34.03
C ALA A 182 -7.88 -2.46 33.07
N TRP A 183 -9.06 -2.32 33.63
CA TRP A 183 -10.28 -1.91 32.93
C TRP A 183 -10.33 -0.39 32.78
N TRP A 184 -10.77 0.05 31.62
CA TRP A 184 -10.85 1.44 31.20
C TRP A 184 -12.25 1.75 30.68
N LEU A 185 -12.67 3.00 30.86
CA LEU A 185 -13.93 3.55 30.36
C LEU A 185 -13.61 4.89 29.68
N CYS A 186 -14.05 5.08 28.43
CA CYS A 186 -13.94 6.38 27.76
C CYS A 186 -15.25 7.16 27.86
N GLU A 187 -15.20 8.46 27.53
CA GLU A 187 -16.36 9.37 27.54
C GLU A 187 -17.53 8.89 26.66
N LYS A 188 -17.25 8.11 25.61
CA LYS A 188 -18.30 7.50 24.76
C LYS A 188 -18.91 6.23 25.36
N GLY A 189 -18.59 5.89 26.61
CA GLY A 189 -19.14 4.73 27.31
C GLY A 189 -18.49 3.39 26.95
N HIS A 190 -17.39 3.37 26.19
CA HIS A 190 -16.75 2.10 25.83
C HIS A 190 -15.89 1.56 26.96
N GLU A 191 -16.08 0.29 27.30
CA GLU A 191 -15.26 -0.43 28.26
C GLU A 191 -14.24 -1.37 27.60
N TRP A 192 -12.98 -1.32 28.04
CA TRP A 192 -11.97 -2.27 27.57
C TRP A 192 -10.89 -2.56 28.59
N GLN A 193 -10.20 -3.68 28.41
CA GLN A 193 -9.01 -4.02 29.18
C GLN A 193 -7.73 -3.69 28.38
N ALA A 194 -6.77 -3.01 29.01
CA ALA A 194 -5.47 -2.71 28.41
C ALA A 194 -4.38 -2.58 29.49
N ALA A 195 -3.12 -2.79 29.10
CA ALA A 195 -1.97 -2.54 29.97
C ALA A 195 -1.83 -1.04 30.27
N ILE A 196 -1.49 -0.70 31.52
CA ILE A 196 -1.26 0.68 31.97
C ILE A 196 -0.18 1.37 31.12
N SER A 197 0.95 0.71 30.90
CA SER A 197 2.02 1.23 30.04
C SER A 197 1.56 1.59 28.63
N SER A 198 0.75 0.73 28.01
CA SER A 198 0.24 1.03 26.67
C SER A 198 -0.65 2.28 26.65
N ARG A 199 -1.37 2.54 27.73
CA ARG A 199 -2.29 3.68 27.86
C ARG A 199 -1.53 4.96 28.16
N SER A 200 -0.54 4.89 29.04
CA SER A 200 0.40 5.97 29.34
C SER A 200 1.23 6.38 28.10
N SER A 201 1.55 5.45 27.19
CA SER A 201 2.17 5.76 25.89
C SER A 201 1.22 6.37 24.84
N GLY A 202 -0.02 6.72 25.21
CA GLY A 202 -0.97 7.42 24.34
C GLY A 202 -1.87 6.53 23.50
N ARG A 203 -1.89 5.21 23.70
CA ARG A 203 -2.81 4.34 22.94
C ARG A 203 -4.26 4.58 23.38
N GLN A 204 -5.08 5.13 22.51
CA GLN A 204 -6.48 5.50 22.80
C GLN A 204 -7.45 4.31 22.86
N CYS A 205 -8.72 4.60 23.18
CA CYS A 205 -9.81 3.63 23.17
C CYS A 205 -9.88 2.89 21.81
N PRO A 206 -9.88 1.53 21.81
CA PRO A 206 -9.84 0.76 20.58
C PRO A 206 -11.14 0.86 19.77
N TYR A 207 -12.27 1.18 20.40
CA TYR A 207 -13.55 1.38 19.73
C TYR A 207 -13.59 2.74 19.02
N CYS A 208 -13.24 3.82 19.73
CA CYS A 208 -13.18 5.17 19.15
C CYS A 208 -12.16 5.29 18.00
N THR A 209 -11.07 4.53 18.05
CA THR A 209 -10.04 4.52 17.01
C THR A 209 -10.27 3.47 15.92
N GLY A 210 -11.40 2.74 15.98
CA GLY A 210 -11.77 1.82 14.93
C GLY A 210 -10.98 0.51 14.85
N ARG A 211 -10.31 0.16 15.93
CA ARG A 211 -9.58 -1.12 16.10
C ARG A 211 -10.49 -2.23 16.62
N LYS A 212 -11.66 -1.87 17.19
CA LYS A 212 -12.73 -2.77 17.62
C LYS A 212 -14.08 -2.26 17.13
N VAL A 213 -14.99 -3.19 16.87
CA VAL A 213 -16.36 -2.92 16.43
C VAL A 213 -17.13 -2.20 17.53
N SER A 214 -17.85 -1.14 17.17
CA SER A 214 -18.77 -0.40 18.06
C SER A 214 -19.91 0.22 17.26
N SER A 215 -20.93 0.71 17.95
CA SER A 215 -21.93 1.57 17.33
C SER A 215 -21.26 2.85 16.81
N GLY A 216 -21.52 3.20 15.55
CA GLY A 216 -20.83 4.27 14.82
C GLY A 216 -19.48 3.89 14.22
N TYR A 217 -18.98 2.67 14.48
CA TYR A 217 -17.73 2.16 13.88
C TYR A 217 -17.82 0.67 13.54
N ASN A 218 -18.67 0.37 12.57
CA ASN A 218 -18.85 -0.95 11.95
C ASN A 218 -19.22 -0.81 10.46
N LEU A 219 -19.33 -1.93 9.74
CA LEU A 219 -19.61 -1.93 8.30
C LEU A 219 -20.97 -1.29 7.97
N LEU A 220 -22.00 -1.53 8.78
CA LEU A 220 -23.34 -0.97 8.55
C LEU A 220 -23.32 0.55 8.65
N ASP A 221 -22.76 1.07 9.74
CA ASP A 221 -22.78 2.50 10.04
C ASP A 221 -21.85 3.31 9.11
N LEU A 222 -20.69 2.73 8.74
CA LEU A 222 -19.69 3.43 7.93
C LEU A 222 -19.86 3.23 6.42
N TYR A 223 -20.45 2.10 5.98
CA TYR A 223 -20.59 1.74 4.57
C TYR A 223 -21.96 1.11 4.28
N PRO A 224 -23.06 1.87 4.42
CA PRO A 224 -24.42 1.34 4.25
C PRO A 224 -24.66 0.71 2.87
N GLU A 225 -24.07 1.27 1.80
CA GLU A 225 -24.21 0.71 0.45
C GLU A 225 -23.48 -0.64 0.27
N ALA A 226 -22.38 -0.86 0.98
CA ALA A 226 -21.76 -2.17 1.04
C ALA A 226 -22.62 -3.12 1.88
N ALA A 227 -23.12 -2.67 3.03
CA ALA A 227 -23.98 -3.47 3.90
C ALA A 227 -25.28 -3.93 3.21
N LYS A 228 -25.86 -3.13 2.30
CA LYS A 228 -27.00 -3.53 1.45
C LYS A 228 -26.70 -4.74 0.56
N GLN A 229 -25.44 -4.92 0.17
CA GLN A 229 -25.00 -6.07 -0.62
C GLN A 229 -24.71 -7.31 0.24
N TRP A 230 -24.92 -7.25 1.56
CA TRP A 230 -24.77 -8.41 2.43
C TRP A 230 -25.80 -9.47 2.05
N HIS A 231 -25.37 -10.71 1.86
CA HIS A 231 -26.30 -11.76 1.48
C HIS A 231 -27.31 -12.02 2.61
N PRO A 232 -28.63 -12.05 2.33
CA PRO A 232 -29.66 -12.09 3.38
C PRO A 232 -29.69 -13.40 4.19
N THR A 233 -29.31 -14.54 3.58
CA THR A 233 -29.45 -15.86 4.22
C THR A 233 -28.16 -16.69 4.34
N LYS A 234 -27.10 -16.40 3.58
CA LYS A 234 -25.90 -17.26 3.48
C LYS A 234 -24.79 -16.95 4.51
N ASN A 235 -24.94 -15.89 5.29
CA ASN A 235 -23.96 -15.50 6.31
C ASN A 235 -24.32 -16.02 7.72
N GLY A 236 -25.31 -16.90 7.84
CA GLY A 236 -25.74 -17.43 9.13
C GLY A 236 -26.17 -16.31 10.08
N THR A 237 -25.57 -16.25 11.26
CA THR A 237 -25.84 -15.21 12.27
C THR A 237 -25.01 -13.93 12.10
N ASP A 238 -24.02 -13.93 11.20
CA ASP A 238 -23.14 -12.79 10.99
C ASP A 238 -23.91 -11.62 10.35
N LYS A 239 -23.89 -10.46 10.99
CA LYS A 239 -24.52 -9.22 10.51
C LYS A 239 -23.45 -8.19 10.13
N PRO A 240 -23.73 -7.27 9.19
CA PRO A 240 -22.78 -6.21 8.83
C PRO A 240 -22.23 -5.44 10.05
N GLN A 241 -23.09 -5.13 11.02
CA GLN A 241 -22.71 -4.41 12.25
C GLN A 241 -21.67 -5.13 13.13
N ASP A 242 -21.44 -6.43 12.92
CA ASP A 242 -20.47 -7.23 13.69
C ASP A 242 -19.04 -7.10 13.13
N PHE A 243 -18.86 -6.35 12.03
CA PHE A 243 -17.58 -6.27 11.32
C PHE A 243 -17.05 -4.86 11.22
N LEU A 244 -15.74 -4.73 11.38
CA LEU A 244 -15.01 -3.54 10.94
C LEU A 244 -14.95 -3.52 9.40
N PRO A 245 -14.95 -2.33 8.76
CA PRO A 245 -14.75 -2.22 7.32
C PRO A 245 -13.48 -2.91 6.83
N LYS A 246 -12.40 -2.87 7.61
CA LYS A 246 -11.11 -3.53 7.26
C LYS A 246 -11.06 -5.04 7.55
N SER A 247 -12.19 -5.68 7.88
CA SER A 247 -12.22 -7.10 8.22
C SER A 247 -11.76 -7.99 7.06
N PRO A 248 -10.84 -8.95 7.28
CA PRO A 248 -10.41 -9.91 6.28
C PRO A 248 -11.36 -11.11 6.13
N LYS A 249 -12.44 -11.17 6.91
CA LYS A 249 -13.38 -12.29 6.87
C LYS A 249 -14.10 -12.36 5.52
N PHE A 250 -14.15 -13.57 4.97
CA PHE A 250 -14.96 -13.88 3.78
C PHE A 250 -16.41 -14.03 4.18
N VAL A 251 -17.29 -13.37 3.43
CA VAL A 251 -18.74 -13.43 3.58
C VAL A 251 -19.38 -13.48 2.20
N TRP A 252 -20.61 -13.98 2.16
CA TRP A 252 -21.44 -13.96 0.97
C TRP A 252 -22.02 -12.56 0.74
N TRP A 253 -21.93 -12.13 -0.51
CA TRP A 253 -22.50 -10.88 -1.02
C TRP A 253 -23.55 -11.21 -2.07
N LEU A 254 -24.60 -10.39 -2.14
CA LEU A 254 -25.61 -10.42 -3.18
C LEU A 254 -25.67 -9.02 -3.79
N CYS A 255 -25.38 -8.89 -5.08
CA CYS A 255 -25.54 -7.60 -5.76
C CYS A 255 -26.99 -7.39 -6.21
N GLU A 256 -27.35 -6.15 -6.55
CA GLU A 256 -28.70 -5.78 -7.02
C GLU A 256 -29.15 -6.55 -8.27
N LYS A 257 -28.20 -7.00 -9.12
CA LYS A 257 -28.47 -7.83 -10.30
C LYS A 257 -28.67 -9.32 -9.95
N GLY A 258 -28.70 -9.69 -8.68
CA GLY A 258 -28.93 -11.06 -8.21
C GLY A 258 -27.69 -11.97 -8.21
N HIS A 259 -26.50 -11.43 -8.51
CA HIS A 259 -25.28 -12.24 -8.50
C HIS A 259 -24.72 -12.41 -7.09
N GLU A 260 -24.45 -13.66 -6.75
CA GLU A 260 -23.86 -14.03 -5.47
C GLU A 260 -22.35 -14.22 -5.60
N THR A 261 -21.58 -13.79 -4.60
CA THR A 261 -20.13 -14.01 -4.57
C THR A 261 -19.62 -14.06 -3.14
N ILE A 262 -18.55 -14.84 -2.92
CA ILE A 262 -17.82 -14.84 -1.65
C ILE A 262 -16.60 -13.90 -1.76
N ALA A 263 -16.52 -12.91 -0.87
CA ALA A 263 -15.42 -11.96 -0.86
C ALA A 263 -15.15 -11.43 0.56
N ARG A 264 -13.97 -10.86 0.77
CA ARG A 264 -13.59 -10.28 2.08
C ARG A 264 -14.28 -8.95 2.31
N VAL A 265 -14.69 -8.65 3.54
CA VAL A 265 -15.34 -7.37 3.90
C VAL A 265 -14.55 -6.16 3.40
N TYR A 266 -13.23 -6.10 3.64
CA TYR A 266 -12.42 -4.95 3.22
C TYR A 266 -12.38 -4.72 1.71
N THR A 267 -12.65 -5.74 0.88
CA THR A 267 -12.68 -5.56 -0.58
C THR A 267 -13.89 -4.76 -1.04
N ARG A 268 -14.92 -4.61 -0.21
CA ARG A 268 -16.13 -3.83 -0.48
C ARG A 268 -16.11 -2.43 0.13
N THR A 269 -15.11 -2.10 0.95
CA THR A 269 -15.00 -0.80 1.64
C THR A 269 -13.68 -0.07 1.39
N GLY A 270 -12.74 -0.66 0.65
CA GLY A 270 -11.47 -0.03 0.27
C GLY A 270 -11.64 1.12 -0.72
N GLY A 271 -10.59 1.90 -0.97
CA GLY A 271 -10.64 3.10 -1.84
C GLY A 271 -11.02 2.85 -3.31
N ARG A 272 -11.04 1.58 -3.74
CA ARG A 272 -11.69 1.12 -4.98
C ARG A 272 -12.46 -0.16 -4.64
N PRO A 273 -13.71 -0.06 -4.18
CA PRO A 273 -14.51 -1.23 -3.83
C PRO A 273 -14.60 -2.15 -5.05
N LYS A 274 -14.27 -3.43 -4.86
CA LYS A 274 -14.42 -4.40 -5.93
C LYS A 274 -15.91 -4.55 -6.22
N ALA A 275 -16.32 -4.29 -7.46
CA ALA A 275 -17.66 -4.59 -7.93
C ALA A 275 -17.89 -6.11 -7.95
N CYS A 276 -19.14 -6.53 -8.12
CA CYS A 276 -19.44 -7.95 -8.33
C CYS A 276 -18.63 -8.49 -9.51
N ASP A 277 -17.85 -9.55 -9.30
CA ASP A 277 -17.00 -10.18 -10.33
C ASP A 277 -17.80 -10.63 -11.55
N SER A 278 -19.04 -11.07 -11.34
CA SER A 278 -19.97 -11.46 -12.40
C SER A 278 -20.57 -10.26 -13.14
N CYS A 279 -20.55 -9.06 -12.54
CA CYS A 279 -20.92 -7.82 -13.22
C CYS A 279 -19.73 -7.20 -13.99
N PHE A 280 -18.50 -7.61 -13.71
CA PHE A 280 -17.31 -7.16 -14.41
C PHE A 280 -17.10 -8.03 -15.66
N ASN A 281 -17.73 -7.67 -16.77
CA ASN A 281 -17.54 -8.38 -18.03
C ASN A 281 -16.06 -8.27 -18.46
N LYS A 282 -15.38 -9.42 -18.62
CA LYS A 282 -14.00 -9.51 -19.11
C LYS A 282 -13.91 -9.57 -20.63
N SER A 283 -15.05 -9.68 -21.31
CA SER A 283 -15.13 -9.81 -22.76
C SER A 283 -15.14 -8.45 -23.45
N SER A 284 -14.45 -8.38 -24.58
CA SER A 284 -14.34 -7.15 -25.37
C SER A 284 -15.60 -6.86 -26.19
N ILE A 285 -15.78 -5.62 -26.66
CA ILE A 285 -16.91 -5.27 -27.53
C ILE A 285 -16.92 -6.12 -28.82
N PRO A 286 -15.77 -6.32 -29.52
CA PRO A 286 -15.70 -7.21 -30.68
C PRO A 286 -16.10 -8.66 -30.37
N GLU A 287 -15.66 -9.19 -29.23
CA GLU A 287 -16.02 -10.54 -28.80
C GLU A 287 -17.54 -10.68 -28.57
N ILE A 288 -18.18 -9.67 -27.97
CA ILE A 288 -19.63 -9.65 -27.78
C ILE A 288 -20.37 -9.49 -29.11
N ARG A 289 -19.82 -8.72 -30.06
CA ARG A 289 -20.38 -8.66 -31.42
C ARG A 289 -20.31 -10.02 -32.11
N LEU A 290 -19.16 -10.68 -32.10
CA LEU A 290 -19.01 -12.04 -32.63
C LEU A 290 -19.98 -13.01 -31.97
N LEU A 291 -20.08 -13.01 -30.64
CA LEU A 291 -21.01 -13.86 -29.90
C LEU A 291 -22.44 -13.69 -30.40
N SER A 292 -22.87 -12.43 -30.57
CA SER A 292 -24.22 -12.08 -30.99
C SER A 292 -24.53 -12.55 -32.40
N GLU A 293 -23.64 -12.27 -33.37
CA GLU A 293 -23.86 -12.68 -34.76
C GLU A 293 -23.80 -14.21 -34.92
N LEU A 294 -22.89 -14.88 -34.21
CA LEU A 294 -22.81 -16.34 -34.22
C LEU A 294 -24.03 -16.98 -33.57
N GLU A 295 -24.58 -16.41 -32.50
CA GLU A 295 -25.83 -16.90 -31.90
C GLU A 295 -27.01 -16.74 -32.86
N TYR A 296 -27.08 -15.62 -33.58
CA TYR A 296 -28.10 -15.39 -34.61
C TYR A 296 -28.01 -16.42 -35.75
N VAL A 297 -26.80 -16.75 -36.22
CA VAL A 297 -26.59 -17.69 -37.35
C VAL A 297 -26.71 -19.15 -36.93
N PHE A 298 -26.21 -19.53 -35.75
CA PHE A 298 -26.11 -20.94 -35.34
C PHE A 298 -27.11 -21.35 -34.26
N GLY A 299 -27.88 -20.40 -33.70
CA GLY A 299 -28.66 -20.62 -32.49
C GLY A 299 -27.75 -20.63 -31.25
N LYS A 300 -28.13 -21.38 -30.21
CA LYS A 300 -27.41 -21.36 -28.93
C LYS A 300 -25.91 -21.67 -29.10
N VAL A 301 -25.07 -20.70 -28.74
CA VAL A 301 -23.61 -20.81 -28.66
C VAL A 301 -23.15 -20.75 -27.19
N GLU A 302 -21.95 -21.24 -26.89
CA GLU A 302 -21.40 -21.26 -25.54
C GLU A 302 -20.29 -20.20 -25.40
N HIS A 303 -20.46 -19.23 -24.50
CA HIS A 303 -19.48 -18.18 -24.22
C HIS A 303 -18.45 -18.61 -23.17
N ARG A 304 -17.17 -18.29 -23.39
CA ARG A 304 -16.01 -18.60 -22.52
C ARG A 304 -15.96 -20.06 -22.08
N LYS A 305 -16.21 -20.96 -23.02
CA LYS A 305 -16.32 -22.39 -22.76
C LYS A 305 -14.95 -22.98 -22.49
N LYS A 306 -14.78 -23.67 -21.35
CA LYS A 306 -13.60 -24.51 -21.11
C LYS A 306 -13.75 -25.86 -21.81
N LEU A 307 -12.89 -26.13 -22.78
CA LEU A 307 -12.77 -27.37 -23.53
C LEU A 307 -11.41 -27.99 -23.23
N HIS A 308 -11.39 -29.18 -22.63
CA HIS A 308 -10.16 -29.88 -22.24
C HIS A 308 -9.16 -29.00 -21.44
N GLY A 309 -9.68 -28.22 -20.51
CA GLY A 309 -8.89 -27.32 -19.66
C GLY A 309 -8.47 -25.99 -20.31
N MET A 310 -8.77 -25.78 -21.60
CA MET A 310 -8.52 -24.54 -22.32
C MET A 310 -9.81 -23.74 -22.49
N GLU A 311 -9.81 -22.47 -22.07
CA GLU A 311 -10.95 -21.57 -22.31
C GLU A 311 -10.98 -21.13 -23.77
N VAL A 312 -12.17 -21.11 -24.38
CA VAL A 312 -12.43 -20.62 -25.75
C VAL A 312 -13.48 -19.52 -25.66
N ASP A 313 -13.23 -18.36 -26.28
CA ASP A 313 -14.10 -17.18 -26.16
C ASP A 313 -15.55 -17.49 -26.60
N ILE A 314 -15.72 -18.12 -27.76
CA ILE A 314 -17.04 -18.54 -28.26
C ILE A 314 -16.93 -19.96 -28.82
N TYR A 315 -17.81 -20.86 -28.40
CA TYR A 315 -17.88 -22.22 -28.88
C TYR A 315 -19.24 -22.52 -29.53
N VAL A 316 -19.21 -22.84 -30.82
CA VAL A 316 -20.37 -23.23 -31.62
C VAL A 316 -20.45 -24.75 -31.65
N ARG A 317 -21.13 -25.31 -30.63
CA ARG A 317 -21.25 -26.77 -30.45
C ARG A 317 -21.82 -27.47 -31.68
N ALA A 318 -22.77 -26.85 -32.37
CA ALA A 318 -23.46 -27.45 -33.52
C ALA A 318 -22.52 -27.91 -34.65
N ILE A 319 -21.33 -27.31 -34.77
CA ILE A 319 -20.35 -27.62 -35.81
C ILE A 319 -18.95 -27.88 -35.25
N ASN A 320 -18.84 -28.00 -33.92
CA ASN A 320 -17.59 -28.19 -33.18
C ASN A 320 -16.49 -27.16 -33.51
N VAL A 321 -16.88 -25.89 -33.66
CA VAL A 321 -15.96 -24.77 -33.95
C VAL A 321 -15.82 -23.87 -32.72
N GLY A 322 -14.59 -23.59 -32.33
CA GLY A 322 -14.23 -22.51 -31.41
C GLY A 322 -13.80 -21.26 -32.17
N VAL A 323 -14.13 -20.09 -31.63
CA VAL A 323 -13.69 -18.77 -32.13
C VAL A 323 -13.00 -18.02 -31.00
N GLU A 324 -11.83 -17.45 -31.29
CA GLU A 324 -11.06 -16.59 -30.39
C GLU A 324 -10.92 -15.20 -30.97
N TYR A 325 -11.05 -14.17 -30.13
CA TYR A 325 -10.77 -12.80 -30.51
C TYR A 325 -9.42 -12.33 -29.94
N ASP A 326 -8.43 -12.12 -30.81
CA ASP A 326 -7.08 -11.74 -30.41
C ASP A 326 -6.91 -10.21 -30.44
N GLY A 327 -7.23 -9.55 -29.33
CA GLY A 327 -6.93 -8.13 -29.18
C GLY A 327 -5.41 -7.86 -29.20
N GLY A 328 -4.99 -6.85 -29.97
CA GLY A 328 -3.57 -6.54 -30.22
C GLY A 328 -2.71 -6.40 -28.95
N TYR A 329 -3.25 -5.77 -27.90
CA TYR A 329 -2.56 -5.61 -26.62
C TYR A 329 -2.36 -6.95 -25.87
N PHE A 330 -3.36 -7.83 -25.88
CA PHE A 330 -3.37 -9.05 -25.07
C PHE A 330 -2.60 -10.22 -25.70
N HIS A 331 -2.47 -10.21 -27.03
CA HIS A 331 -1.86 -11.30 -27.81
C HIS A 331 -0.51 -10.94 -28.47
N SER A 332 0.01 -9.73 -28.24
CA SER A 332 1.34 -9.36 -28.70
C SER A 332 2.43 -10.30 -28.14
N GLY A 333 3.21 -10.92 -29.00
CA GLY A 333 4.30 -11.84 -28.63
C GLY A 333 3.87 -13.24 -28.18
N LYS A 334 2.61 -13.63 -28.43
CA LYS A 334 2.05 -14.94 -28.04
C LYS A 334 1.80 -15.91 -29.20
N GLU A 335 2.39 -15.66 -30.36
CA GLU A 335 2.16 -16.41 -31.61
C GLU A 335 2.32 -17.92 -31.43
N LYS A 336 3.38 -18.35 -30.72
CA LYS A 336 3.62 -19.76 -30.42
C LYS A 336 2.52 -20.35 -29.54
N ALA A 337 2.15 -19.67 -28.46
CA ALA A 337 1.12 -20.15 -27.53
C ALA A 337 -0.27 -20.19 -28.20
N ASP A 338 -0.59 -19.17 -29.00
CA ASP A 338 -1.83 -19.10 -29.78
C ASP A 338 -1.90 -20.27 -30.80
N GLY A 339 -0.79 -20.54 -31.50
CA GLY A 339 -0.66 -21.67 -32.43
C GLY A 339 -0.74 -23.05 -31.74
N ASP A 340 -0.06 -23.22 -30.60
CA ASP A 340 -0.11 -24.45 -29.81
C ASP A 340 -1.54 -24.76 -29.35
N LYS A 341 -2.33 -23.74 -28.99
CA LYS A 341 -3.74 -23.89 -28.63
C LYS A 341 -4.60 -24.37 -29.81
N VAL A 342 -4.37 -23.83 -31.01
CA VAL A 342 -5.03 -24.30 -32.24
C VAL A 342 -4.76 -25.79 -32.46
N LEU A 343 -3.49 -26.21 -32.39
CA LEU A 343 -3.10 -27.61 -32.60
C LEU A 343 -3.71 -28.55 -31.55
N LYS A 344 -3.67 -28.15 -30.27
CA LYS A 344 -4.22 -28.96 -29.16
C LYS A 344 -5.71 -29.21 -29.31
N LEU A 345 -6.50 -28.18 -29.65
CA LEU A 345 -7.94 -28.33 -29.87
C LEU A 345 -8.24 -29.10 -31.16
N ARG A 346 -7.45 -28.90 -32.22
CA ARG A 346 -7.58 -29.66 -33.47
C ARG A 346 -7.39 -31.16 -33.24
N ASN A 347 -6.41 -31.55 -32.42
CA ASN A 347 -6.18 -32.96 -32.04
C ASN A 347 -7.32 -33.56 -31.20
N LYS A 348 -8.26 -32.73 -30.71
CA LYS A 348 -9.50 -33.15 -30.04
C LYS A 348 -10.74 -33.03 -30.93
N GLY A 349 -10.54 -32.85 -32.24
CA GLY A 349 -11.61 -32.73 -33.23
C GLY A 349 -12.30 -31.36 -33.26
N ILE A 350 -11.78 -30.37 -32.54
CA ILE A 350 -12.36 -29.01 -32.44
C ILE A 350 -11.58 -28.07 -33.37
N LYS A 351 -12.26 -27.47 -34.35
CA LYS A 351 -11.64 -26.46 -35.22
C LYS A 351 -11.60 -25.11 -34.47
N LEU A 352 -10.42 -24.54 -34.25
CA LEU A 352 -10.26 -23.22 -33.64
C LEU A 352 -9.96 -22.17 -34.72
N LEU A 353 -10.86 -21.21 -34.91
CA LEU A 353 -10.68 -20.04 -35.76
C LEU A 353 -10.26 -18.84 -34.90
N ARG A 354 -9.27 -18.07 -35.36
CA ARG A 354 -8.84 -16.84 -34.65
C ARG A 354 -9.23 -15.59 -35.44
N VAL A 355 -9.94 -14.66 -34.82
CA VAL A 355 -10.21 -13.32 -35.33
C VAL A 355 -9.15 -12.41 -34.73
N ARG A 356 -8.15 -12.03 -35.53
CA ARG A 356 -6.87 -11.52 -35.03
C ARG A 356 -6.63 -10.08 -35.45
N HIS A 357 -6.30 -9.22 -34.49
CA HIS A 357 -6.05 -7.80 -34.77
C HIS A 357 -4.88 -7.62 -35.74
N GLU A 358 -4.98 -6.67 -36.68
CA GLU A 358 -4.00 -6.42 -37.75
C GLU A 358 -2.61 -6.02 -37.26
N SER A 359 -2.52 -5.48 -36.04
CA SER A 359 -1.24 -5.18 -35.39
C SER A 359 -0.44 -6.42 -34.96
N LEU A 360 -1.04 -7.61 -35.00
CA LEU A 360 -0.42 -8.86 -34.57
C LEU A 360 0.22 -9.58 -35.74
N ARG A 361 1.31 -10.30 -35.47
CA ARG A 361 1.94 -11.14 -36.50
C ARG A 361 0.95 -12.24 -36.94
N PRO A 362 0.85 -12.52 -38.25
CA PRO A 362 0.08 -13.65 -38.75
C PRO A 362 0.59 -14.97 -38.18
N ILE A 363 -0.32 -15.94 -38.03
CA ILE A 363 0.00 -17.32 -37.66
C ILE A 363 -0.35 -18.24 -38.85
N PRO A 364 0.33 -19.39 -39.03
CA PRO A 364 0.14 -20.27 -40.18
C PRO A 364 -1.14 -21.12 -40.11
N TYR A 365 -2.18 -20.63 -39.42
CA TYR A 365 -3.45 -21.32 -39.20
C TYR A 365 -4.64 -20.42 -39.58
N ASP A 366 -5.81 -21.03 -39.71
CA ASP A 366 -7.05 -20.33 -40.09
C ASP A 366 -7.34 -19.14 -39.17
N SER A 367 -7.10 -17.94 -39.70
CA SER A 367 -7.35 -16.67 -39.03
C SER A 367 -8.01 -15.66 -39.95
N VAL A 368 -8.75 -14.72 -39.36
CA VAL A 368 -9.33 -13.55 -40.02
C VAL A 368 -8.68 -12.32 -39.42
N MET A 369 -7.96 -11.56 -40.24
CA MET A 369 -7.35 -10.30 -39.79
C MET A 369 -8.42 -9.20 -39.74
N VAL A 370 -8.43 -8.43 -38.66
CA VAL A 370 -9.41 -7.34 -38.39
C VAL A 370 -8.71 -6.10 -37.83
N SER A 371 -9.29 -4.92 -38.05
CA SER A 371 -8.83 -3.65 -37.46
C SER A 371 -9.43 -3.44 -36.06
N ASP A 372 -9.25 -2.23 -35.49
CA ASP A 372 -9.78 -1.87 -34.16
C ASP A 372 -11.31 -2.01 -34.06
N ASP A 373 -12.04 -1.76 -35.16
CA ASP A 373 -13.49 -1.80 -35.24
C ASP A 373 -13.93 -3.02 -36.07
N LEU A 374 -14.48 -4.05 -35.41
CA LEU A 374 -14.98 -5.26 -36.08
C LEU A 374 -16.14 -4.90 -37.03
N THR A 375 -15.92 -5.09 -38.33
CA THR A 375 -16.88 -4.76 -39.39
C THR A 375 -17.78 -5.94 -39.76
N LYS A 376 -18.87 -5.65 -40.50
CA LYS A 376 -19.73 -6.69 -41.05
C LYS A 376 -18.97 -7.62 -42.01
N ASP A 377 -18.05 -7.07 -42.79
CA ASP A 377 -17.22 -7.84 -43.72
C ASP A 377 -16.27 -8.79 -42.98
N ASP A 378 -15.74 -8.39 -41.82
CA ASP A 378 -14.92 -9.28 -40.99
C ASP A 378 -15.71 -10.50 -40.51
N VAL A 379 -16.96 -10.28 -40.09
CA VAL A 379 -17.87 -11.37 -39.69
C VAL A 379 -18.22 -12.25 -40.89
N ASN A 380 -18.46 -11.67 -42.07
CA ASN A 380 -18.69 -12.43 -43.29
C ASN A 380 -17.48 -13.33 -43.63
N ARG A 381 -16.25 -12.80 -43.54
CA ARG A 381 -15.03 -13.58 -43.75
C ARG A 381 -14.89 -14.73 -42.75
N LEU A 382 -15.28 -14.50 -41.49
CA LEU A 382 -15.31 -15.56 -40.48
C LEU A 382 -16.34 -16.65 -40.83
N LEU A 383 -17.56 -16.27 -41.19
CA LEU A 383 -18.62 -17.23 -41.53
C LEU A 383 -18.26 -18.06 -42.77
N ASN A 384 -17.63 -17.47 -43.78
CA ASN A 384 -17.10 -18.21 -44.94
C ASN A 384 -16.07 -19.28 -44.54
N LYS A 385 -15.29 -19.06 -43.48
CA LYS A 385 -14.35 -20.07 -42.95
C LYS A 385 -15.03 -21.17 -42.12
N MET A 386 -16.25 -20.92 -41.65
CA MET A 386 -17.08 -21.85 -40.88
C MET A 386 -17.97 -22.70 -41.80
N GLU A 387 -18.44 -22.14 -42.91
CA GLU A 387 -19.34 -22.77 -43.88
C GLU A 387 -18.95 -24.21 -44.27
N PRO A 388 -17.66 -24.55 -44.55
CA PRO A 388 -17.31 -25.90 -45.02
C PRO A 388 -17.51 -27.02 -43.99
N VAL A 389 -17.73 -26.69 -42.71
CA VAL A 389 -17.97 -27.67 -41.63
C VAL A 389 -19.42 -27.66 -41.17
N THR A 390 -20.32 -27.06 -41.96
CA THR A 390 -21.75 -26.95 -41.66
C THR A 390 -22.60 -27.96 -42.45
N ASN A 391 -23.87 -28.12 -42.05
CA ASN A 391 -24.87 -28.85 -42.84
C ASN A 391 -25.68 -27.89 -43.72
N ASN A 392 -26.41 -28.42 -44.72
CA ASN A 392 -27.19 -27.63 -45.69
C ASN A 392 -28.17 -26.60 -45.09
N THR A 393 -28.64 -26.81 -43.86
CA THR A 393 -29.52 -25.86 -43.17
C THR A 393 -28.74 -24.67 -42.63
N LEU A 394 -27.59 -24.93 -42.02
CA LEU A 394 -26.69 -23.90 -41.50
C LEU A 394 -25.98 -23.14 -42.63
N THR A 395 -25.59 -23.81 -43.72
CA THR A 395 -25.06 -23.16 -44.93
C THR A 395 -26.01 -22.07 -45.44
N ARG A 396 -27.30 -22.41 -45.62
CA ARG A 396 -28.33 -21.45 -46.04
C ARG A 396 -28.54 -20.29 -45.06
N ARG A 397 -28.32 -20.50 -43.75
CA ARG A 397 -28.36 -19.41 -42.75
C ARG A 397 -27.16 -18.48 -42.87
N ILE A 398 -25.98 -19.03 -43.14
CA ILE A 398 -24.76 -18.25 -43.41
C ILE A 398 -24.95 -17.41 -44.67
N GLU A 399 -25.37 -18.01 -45.79
CA GLU A 399 -25.62 -17.32 -47.06
C GLU A 399 -26.57 -16.13 -46.88
N ARG A 400 -27.74 -16.35 -46.26
CA ARG A 400 -28.72 -15.30 -45.95
C ARG A 400 -28.15 -14.19 -45.07
N TYR A 401 -27.29 -14.53 -44.11
CA TYR A 401 -26.64 -13.53 -43.26
C TYR A 401 -25.65 -12.68 -44.05
N ILE A 402 -24.89 -13.29 -44.96
CA ILE A 402 -23.87 -12.62 -45.78
C ILE A 402 -24.50 -11.65 -46.77
N GLU A 403 -25.64 -12.02 -47.39
CA GLU A 403 -26.41 -11.16 -48.31
C GLU A 403 -26.85 -9.84 -47.69
N SER A 404 -27.03 -9.80 -46.36
CA SER A 404 -27.38 -8.56 -45.67
C SER A 404 -26.19 -7.59 -45.56
N PRO A 405 -26.35 -6.31 -45.96
CA PRO A 405 -25.30 -5.30 -45.85
C PRO A 405 -25.10 -4.79 -44.41
N ARG A 406 -25.89 -5.25 -43.44
CA ARG A 406 -25.85 -4.81 -42.03
C ARG A 406 -25.80 -6.01 -41.09
N PHE A 407 -25.28 -5.80 -39.88
CA PHE A 407 -25.40 -6.77 -38.79
C PHE A 407 -26.87 -7.13 -38.55
N LEU A 408 -27.14 -8.41 -38.29
CA LEU A 408 -28.51 -8.91 -38.09
C LEU A 408 -28.81 -9.22 -36.62
N ALA A 409 -27.79 -9.34 -35.77
CA ALA A 409 -27.94 -9.66 -34.35
C ALA A 409 -27.88 -8.43 -33.44
N ASP A 410 -28.29 -7.24 -33.91
CA ASP A 410 -28.20 -6.01 -33.13
C ASP A 410 -28.95 -6.08 -31.79
N ASP A 411 -30.09 -6.79 -31.73
CA ASP A 411 -30.84 -6.93 -30.48
C ASP A 411 -30.11 -7.81 -29.45
N TYR A 412 -29.47 -8.89 -29.90
CA TYR A 412 -28.59 -9.72 -29.05
C TYR A 412 -27.37 -8.93 -28.58
N PHE A 413 -26.73 -8.20 -29.51
CA PHE A 413 -25.58 -7.37 -29.20
C PHE A 413 -25.91 -6.31 -28.16
N LYS A 414 -27.02 -5.58 -28.34
CA LYS A 414 -27.50 -4.58 -27.38
C LYS A 414 -27.82 -5.23 -26.03
N LYS A 415 -28.52 -6.36 -26.02
CA LYS A 415 -28.83 -7.10 -24.78
C LYS A 415 -27.56 -7.48 -24.01
N TYR A 416 -26.55 -8.04 -24.67
CA TYR A 416 -25.29 -8.42 -24.04
C TYR A 416 -24.45 -7.20 -23.63
N LEU A 417 -24.47 -6.12 -24.41
CA LEU A 417 -23.78 -4.88 -24.11
C LEU A 417 -24.33 -4.18 -22.86
N ALA A 418 -25.64 -4.33 -22.57
CA ALA A 418 -26.27 -3.83 -21.34
C ALA A 418 -25.82 -4.58 -20.06
N TYR A 419 -25.21 -5.77 -20.20
CA TYR A 419 -24.61 -6.48 -19.07
C TYR A 419 -23.21 -5.99 -18.70
N PHE A 420 -22.61 -5.06 -19.47
CA PHE A 420 -21.37 -4.41 -19.06
C PHE A 420 -21.55 -3.71 -17.71
N PRO A 421 -20.49 -3.63 -16.89
CA PRO A 421 -20.59 -3.01 -15.58
C PRO A 421 -21.05 -1.56 -15.73
N SER A 422 -22.24 -1.27 -15.22
CA SER A 422 -22.63 0.09 -14.86
C SER A 422 -21.67 0.55 -13.76
N PRO A 423 -21.21 1.81 -13.79
CA PRO A 423 -20.46 2.38 -12.68
C PRO A 423 -21.33 2.37 -11.41
N PHE A 424 -20.70 2.56 -10.24
CA PHE A 424 -21.48 2.98 -9.08
C PHE A 424 -22.29 4.24 -9.43
N PRO A 425 -23.52 4.41 -8.92
CA PRO A 425 -24.38 5.53 -9.29
C PRO A 425 -23.68 6.91 -9.16
N GLU A 426 -22.87 7.09 -8.11
CA GLU A 426 -22.07 8.29 -7.86
C GLU A 426 -20.98 8.54 -8.90
N ASP A 427 -20.51 7.53 -9.61
CA ASP A 427 -19.45 7.62 -10.63
C ASP A 427 -19.99 7.53 -12.07
N SER A 428 -21.31 7.52 -12.23
CA SER A 428 -21.94 7.61 -13.56
C SER A 428 -21.73 8.97 -14.20
N LEU A 429 -21.72 9.00 -15.54
CA LEU A 429 -21.66 10.24 -16.31
C LEU A 429 -22.85 11.14 -15.97
N LEU A 430 -24.04 10.57 -15.80
CA LEU A 430 -25.23 11.33 -15.41
C LEU A 430 -25.05 12.05 -14.08
N THR A 431 -24.57 11.36 -13.04
CA THR A 431 -24.47 11.92 -11.69
C THR A 431 -23.33 12.94 -11.59
N ARG A 432 -22.17 12.65 -12.19
CA ARG A 432 -20.98 13.53 -12.08
C ARG A 432 -21.01 14.71 -13.05
N TYR A 433 -21.60 14.54 -14.24
CA TYR A 433 -21.63 15.53 -15.31
C TYR A 433 -23.04 15.59 -15.94
N PRO A 434 -24.06 16.06 -15.21
CA PRO A 434 -25.44 16.12 -15.71
C PRO A 434 -25.58 16.98 -16.96
N GLN A 435 -24.94 18.16 -16.99
CA GLN A 435 -24.95 19.05 -18.16
C GLN A 435 -24.32 18.40 -19.40
N LEU A 436 -23.24 17.64 -19.23
CA LEU A 436 -22.63 16.92 -20.34
C LEU A 436 -23.53 15.78 -20.84
N SER A 437 -24.32 15.18 -19.94
CA SER A 437 -25.25 14.11 -20.27
C SER A 437 -26.41 14.59 -21.15
N GLU A 438 -26.73 15.88 -21.15
CA GLU A 438 -27.69 16.49 -22.08
C GLU A 438 -27.19 16.46 -23.53
N GLU A 439 -25.86 16.46 -23.73
CA GLU A 439 -25.27 16.30 -25.06
C GLU A 439 -25.19 14.83 -25.50
N TRP A 440 -25.66 13.88 -24.69
CA TRP A 440 -25.69 12.47 -25.09
C TRP A 440 -26.66 12.28 -26.26
N HIS A 441 -26.20 11.69 -27.36
CA HIS A 441 -27.04 11.56 -28.54
C HIS A 441 -28.27 10.68 -28.24
N PRO A 442 -29.50 11.15 -28.54
CA PRO A 442 -30.74 10.50 -28.10
C PRO A 442 -30.97 9.11 -28.71
N THR A 443 -30.50 8.88 -29.93
CA THR A 443 -30.79 7.65 -30.69
C THR A 443 -29.57 6.82 -31.12
N LYS A 444 -28.33 7.30 -30.93
CA LYS A 444 -27.11 6.65 -31.47
C LYS A 444 -26.27 5.92 -30.43
N ASN A 445 -26.63 6.03 -29.16
CA ASN A 445 -26.01 5.31 -28.05
C ASN A 445 -26.82 4.13 -27.44
N PRO A 446 -28.08 3.81 -27.85
CA PRO A 446 -28.76 2.63 -27.33
C PRO A 446 -27.90 1.35 -27.46
N PRO A 447 -27.86 0.49 -26.42
CA PRO A 447 -28.73 0.46 -25.25
C PRO A 447 -28.23 1.31 -24.07
N LEU A 448 -27.11 2.03 -24.23
CA LEU A 448 -26.44 2.72 -23.13
C LEU A 448 -27.05 4.10 -22.90
N SER A 449 -27.27 4.40 -21.62
CA SER A 449 -27.57 5.75 -21.16
C SER A 449 -26.38 6.34 -20.40
N PRO A 450 -26.37 7.66 -20.14
CA PRO A 450 -25.38 8.29 -19.25
C PRO A 450 -25.32 7.69 -17.84
N ARG A 451 -26.33 6.94 -17.39
CA ARG A 451 -26.32 6.22 -16.10
C ARG A 451 -25.44 4.97 -16.14
N ASP A 452 -25.28 4.37 -17.31
CA ASP A 452 -24.65 3.06 -17.51
C ASP A 452 -23.15 3.16 -17.78
N VAL A 453 -22.60 4.38 -17.86
CA VAL A 453 -21.21 4.63 -18.23
C VAL A 453 -20.53 5.53 -17.22
N SER A 454 -19.29 5.19 -16.84
CA SER A 454 -18.48 6.06 -15.98
C SER A 454 -18.01 7.29 -16.76
N PHE A 455 -17.96 8.45 -16.10
CA PHE A 455 -17.34 9.67 -16.65
C PHE A 455 -15.87 9.47 -17.05
N ALA A 456 -15.18 8.49 -16.46
CA ALA A 456 -13.79 8.16 -16.75
C ALA A 456 -13.62 7.16 -17.90
N SER A 457 -14.71 6.76 -18.56
CA SER A 457 -14.69 5.70 -19.56
C SER A 457 -13.94 6.11 -20.83
N ASN A 458 -13.07 5.24 -21.32
CA ASN A 458 -12.42 5.41 -22.63
C ASN A 458 -13.31 4.95 -23.80
N ARG A 459 -14.58 4.59 -23.54
CA ARG A 459 -15.55 4.24 -24.59
C ARG A 459 -15.88 5.48 -25.43
N LYS A 460 -16.04 5.28 -26.73
CA LYS A 460 -16.64 6.27 -27.63
C LYS A 460 -18.15 6.27 -27.45
N ALA A 461 -18.75 7.45 -27.56
CA ALA A 461 -20.18 7.65 -27.59
C ALA A 461 -20.50 8.74 -28.63
N TRP A 462 -21.72 8.72 -29.15
CA TRP A 462 -22.26 9.78 -29.99
C TRP A 462 -22.76 10.94 -29.13
N TRP A 463 -22.51 12.15 -29.60
CA TRP A 463 -22.88 13.39 -28.94
C TRP A 463 -23.69 14.28 -29.90
N LEU A 464 -24.59 15.07 -29.35
CA LEU A 464 -25.39 16.06 -30.03
C LEU A 464 -25.29 17.37 -29.24
N CYS A 465 -24.71 18.42 -29.81
CA CYS A 465 -24.66 19.71 -29.13
C CYS A 465 -25.95 20.51 -29.37
N HIS A 466 -26.13 21.58 -28.58
CA HIS A 466 -27.28 22.49 -28.70
C HIS A 466 -27.44 23.17 -30.07
N LYS A 467 -26.40 23.18 -30.93
CA LYS A 467 -26.47 23.68 -32.32
C LYS A 467 -26.85 22.60 -33.34
N GLY A 468 -27.19 21.39 -32.90
CA GLY A 468 -27.57 20.29 -33.78
C GLY A 468 -26.41 19.50 -34.39
N HIS A 469 -25.15 19.79 -34.01
CA HIS A 469 -24.02 19.04 -34.54
C HIS A 469 -23.90 17.67 -33.88
N GLU A 470 -23.71 16.63 -34.68
CA GLU A 470 -23.52 15.26 -34.23
C GLU A 470 -22.07 14.79 -34.44
N TRP A 471 -21.48 14.16 -33.42
CA TRP A 471 -20.14 13.57 -33.55
C TRP A 471 -19.90 12.45 -32.56
N GLU A 472 -18.92 11.59 -32.87
CA GLU A 472 -18.43 10.58 -31.95
C GLU A 472 -17.21 11.10 -31.16
N ALA A 473 -17.18 10.85 -29.85
CA ALA A 473 -16.02 11.15 -29.00
C ALA A 473 -15.94 10.23 -27.79
N ILE A 474 -14.71 10.08 -27.25
CA ILE A 474 -14.44 9.35 -26.01
C ILE A 474 -15.06 10.07 -24.80
N ILE A 475 -15.80 9.35 -23.96
CA ILE A 475 -16.49 9.90 -22.77
C ILE A 475 -15.54 10.64 -21.83
N ASN A 476 -14.41 10.04 -21.47
CA ASN A 476 -13.39 10.66 -20.60
C ASN A 476 -12.82 11.98 -21.18
N SER A 477 -12.68 12.08 -22.49
CA SER A 477 -12.20 13.28 -23.18
C SER A 477 -13.21 14.44 -23.09
N ARG A 478 -14.50 14.11 -23.14
CA ARG A 478 -15.59 15.08 -22.94
C ARG A 478 -15.70 15.50 -21.47
N ALA A 479 -15.70 14.53 -20.56
CA ALA A 479 -15.94 14.75 -19.13
C ALA A 479 -14.74 15.37 -18.40
N ARG A 480 -13.56 14.76 -18.46
CA ARG A 480 -12.38 15.24 -17.71
C ARG A 480 -11.56 16.27 -18.46
N ALA A 481 -11.36 16.07 -19.77
CA ALA A 481 -10.57 17.00 -20.58
C ALA A 481 -11.39 18.18 -21.13
N GLY A 482 -12.70 18.22 -20.85
CA GLY A 482 -13.57 19.34 -21.22
C GLY A 482 -13.68 19.60 -22.71
N ARG A 483 -13.36 18.61 -23.57
CA ARG A 483 -13.42 18.83 -25.03
C ARG A 483 -14.89 18.92 -25.47
N GLY A 484 -15.32 20.09 -25.91
CA GLY A 484 -16.67 20.31 -26.47
C GLY A 484 -16.78 19.97 -27.96
N CYS A 485 -17.91 20.39 -28.56
CA CYS A 485 -18.25 20.17 -29.96
C CYS A 485 -17.13 20.62 -30.94
N PRO A 486 -16.61 19.72 -31.80
CA PRO A 486 -15.53 20.06 -32.72
C PRO A 486 -15.98 21.08 -33.77
N TYR A 487 -17.23 21.04 -34.23
CA TYR A 487 -17.81 22.02 -35.15
C TYR A 487 -17.89 23.42 -34.52
N CYS A 488 -18.50 23.57 -33.33
CA CYS A 488 -18.56 24.84 -32.61
C CYS A 488 -17.17 25.44 -32.30
N SER A 489 -16.16 24.59 -32.10
CA SER A 489 -14.77 25.02 -31.86
C SER A 489 -13.96 25.33 -33.14
N GLY A 490 -14.55 25.24 -34.33
CA GLY A 490 -13.86 25.48 -35.61
C GLY A 490 -12.79 24.43 -35.95
N ARG A 491 -12.90 23.22 -35.38
CA ARG A 491 -12.01 22.08 -35.67
C ARG A 491 -12.56 21.15 -36.75
N MET A 492 -13.86 21.23 -37.03
CA MET A 492 -14.53 20.52 -38.13
C MET A 492 -15.27 21.53 -39.01
N PRO A 493 -15.27 21.34 -40.35
CA PRO A 493 -15.91 22.26 -41.27
C PRO A 493 -17.43 22.27 -41.07
N THR A 494 -18.02 23.43 -41.27
CA THR A 494 -19.48 23.63 -41.36
C THR A 494 -19.80 24.35 -42.68
N PRO A 495 -21.05 24.35 -43.16
CA PRO A 495 -21.43 25.11 -44.35
C PRO A 495 -21.04 26.60 -44.25
N GLU A 496 -21.08 27.19 -43.05
CA GLU A 496 -20.75 28.59 -42.79
C GLU A 496 -19.26 28.81 -42.47
N HIS A 497 -18.54 27.76 -42.08
CA HIS A 497 -17.14 27.85 -41.66
C HIS A 497 -16.29 26.72 -42.25
N ASN A 498 -15.81 26.96 -43.47
CA ASN A 498 -14.85 26.11 -44.19
C ASN A 498 -13.91 26.98 -45.04
N LEU A 499 -12.87 26.38 -45.63
CA LEU A 499 -11.83 27.10 -46.37
C LEU A 499 -12.41 27.86 -47.58
N LEU A 500 -13.37 27.26 -48.30
CA LEU A 500 -14.01 27.89 -49.46
C LEU A 500 -14.75 29.16 -49.07
N VAL A 501 -15.49 29.12 -47.96
CA VAL A 501 -16.33 30.22 -47.49
C VAL A 501 -15.52 31.32 -46.81
N VAL A 502 -14.56 30.95 -45.95
CA VAL A 502 -13.84 31.93 -45.12
C VAL A 502 -12.63 32.52 -45.83
N PHE A 503 -11.99 31.80 -46.75
CA PHE A 503 -10.83 32.27 -47.52
C PHE A 503 -10.96 31.95 -49.02
N PRO A 504 -11.93 32.57 -49.73
CA PRO A 504 -12.19 32.28 -51.15
C PRO A 504 -10.96 32.49 -52.04
N ASP A 505 -10.13 33.51 -51.78
CA ASP A 505 -8.90 33.77 -52.56
C ASP A 505 -7.83 32.69 -52.37
N VAL A 506 -7.79 32.07 -51.18
CA VAL A 506 -6.89 30.96 -50.91
C VAL A 506 -7.44 29.70 -51.56
N ALA A 507 -8.75 29.45 -51.42
CA ALA A 507 -9.44 28.32 -52.07
C ALA A 507 -9.36 28.37 -53.59
N ALA A 508 -9.39 29.56 -54.21
CA ALA A 508 -9.20 29.75 -55.66
C ALA A 508 -7.81 29.31 -56.15
N GLN A 509 -6.83 29.21 -55.24
CA GLN A 509 -5.50 28.71 -55.54
C GLN A 509 -5.36 27.21 -55.27
N TRP A 510 -6.45 26.50 -54.98
CA TRP A 510 -6.44 25.05 -54.84
C TRP A 510 -6.06 24.40 -56.18
N HIS A 511 -5.13 23.45 -56.15
CA HIS A 511 -4.68 22.85 -57.40
C HIS A 511 -5.80 21.99 -58.03
N PRO A 512 -6.13 22.17 -59.33
CA PRO A 512 -7.30 21.54 -59.95
C PRO A 512 -7.21 20.01 -60.07
N THR A 513 -6.00 19.45 -60.22
CA THR A 513 -5.80 18.01 -60.50
C THR A 513 -4.95 17.25 -59.49
N ARG A 514 -4.24 17.92 -58.57
CA ARG A 514 -3.23 17.27 -57.69
C ARG A 514 -3.72 16.91 -56.30
N ASN A 515 -4.93 17.35 -55.94
CA ASN A 515 -5.55 17.07 -54.65
C ASN A 515 -6.62 15.96 -54.75
N GLY A 516 -6.65 15.18 -55.83
CA GLY A 516 -7.64 14.12 -56.02
C GLY A 516 -9.07 14.65 -55.98
N THR A 517 -9.93 14.02 -55.19
CA THR A 517 -11.34 14.42 -55.00
C THR A 517 -11.55 15.44 -53.89
N ASP A 518 -10.51 15.83 -53.16
CA ASP A 518 -10.60 16.73 -52.01
C ASP A 518 -11.01 18.15 -52.42
N LYS A 519 -12.05 18.68 -51.76
CA LYS A 519 -12.57 20.02 -52.02
C LYS A 519 -12.23 20.99 -50.88
N PRO A 520 -11.93 22.27 -51.17
CA PRO A 520 -11.72 23.28 -50.13
C PRO A 520 -12.87 23.36 -49.11
N SER A 521 -14.11 23.13 -49.52
CA SER A 521 -15.29 23.13 -48.64
C SER A 521 -15.26 22.08 -47.53
N GLU A 522 -14.43 21.05 -47.65
CA GLU A 522 -14.33 19.92 -46.71
C GLU A 522 -13.28 20.17 -45.62
N TYR A 523 -12.66 21.35 -45.60
CA TYR A 523 -11.55 21.65 -44.70
C TYR A 523 -11.74 22.95 -43.94
N CYS A 524 -11.39 22.95 -42.65
CA CYS A 524 -11.28 24.19 -41.87
C CYS A 524 -10.05 25.01 -42.28
N PRO A 525 -10.12 26.36 -42.23
CA PRO A 525 -8.95 27.21 -42.45
C PRO A 525 -7.76 26.92 -41.53
N SER A 526 -8.01 26.40 -40.32
CA SER A 526 -6.97 26.06 -39.34
C SER A 526 -6.30 24.69 -39.59
N SER A 527 -6.68 23.96 -40.64
CA SER A 527 -6.20 22.60 -40.90
C SER A 527 -4.69 22.55 -41.18
N ASN A 528 -3.99 21.64 -40.52
CA ASN A 528 -2.58 21.36 -40.79
C ASN A 528 -2.37 20.32 -41.92
N LYS A 529 -3.43 19.90 -42.62
CA LYS A 529 -3.28 19.06 -43.82
C LYS A 529 -2.62 19.86 -44.94
N LYS A 530 -1.71 19.20 -45.66
CA LYS A 530 -1.00 19.75 -46.82
C LYS A 530 -1.77 19.46 -48.10
N PHE A 531 -1.79 20.44 -48.98
CA PHE A 531 -2.37 20.34 -50.31
C PHE A 531 -1.47 21.05 -51.31
N TRP A 532 -1.64 20.70 -52.58
CA TRP A 532 -1.05 21.40 -53.71
C TRP A 532 -1.85 22.66 -54.01
N TRP A 533 -1.12 23.73 -54.30
CA TRP A 533 -1.65 25.05 -54.64
C TRP A 533 -1.09 25.51 -55.99
N LEU A 534 -1.88 26.25 -56.75
CA LEU A 534 -1.52 26.86 -58.02
C LEU A 534 -1.85 28.36 -57.95
N CYS A 535 -0.85 29.23 -58.15
CA CYS A 535 -1.11 30.68 -58.21
C CYS A 535 -1.44 31.12 -59.64
N ASN A 536 -1.98 32.33 -59.77
CA ASN A 536 -2.31 32.95 -61.06
C ASN A 536 -1.12 33.10 -62.04
N LYS A 537 0.13 33.02 -61.55
CA LYS A 537 1.35 33.02 -62.39
C LYS A 537 1.80 31.62 -62.81
N GLY A 538 0.99 30.59 -62.55
CA GLY A 538 1.28 29.21 -62.92
C GLY A 538 2.27 28.48 -62.01
N HIS A 539 2.66 29.05 -60.87
CA HIS A 539 3.56 28.37 -59.94
C HIS A 539 2.79 27.40 -59.05
N GLU A 540 3.28 26.17 -58.95
CA GLU A 540 2.76 25.13 -58.09
C GLU A 540 3.61 24.97 -56.82
N TRP A 541 2.98 24.74 -55.67
CA TRP A 541 3.69 24.37 -54.45
C TRP A 541 2.80 23.63 -53.46
N GLU A 542 3.41 22.86 -52.57
CA GLU A 542 2.72 22.21 -51.46
C GLU A 542 2.80 23.06 -50.19
N ARG A 543 1.67 23.21 -49.48
CA ARG A 543 1.64 23.84 -48.15
C ARG A 543 0.41 23.42 -47.35
N THR A 544 0.48 23.55 -46.03
CA THR A 544 -0.69 23.35 -45.16
C THR A 544 -1.72 24.46 -45.35
N ILE A 545 -3.00 24.15 -45.15
CA ILE A 545 -4.09 25.15 -45.20
C ILE A 545 -3.83 26.26 -44.16
N ASN A 546 -3.55 25.90 -42.91
CA ASN A 546 -3.19 26.85 -41.85
C ASN A 546 -1.97 27.71 -42.21
N GLY A 547 -1.01 27.15 -42.94
CA GLY A 547 0.16 27.87 -43.46
C GLY A 547 -0.16 28.88 -44.56
N ARG A 548 -1.39 28.86 -45.09
CA ARG A 548 -1.93 29.80 -46.09
C ARG A 548 -2.90 30.82 -45.50
N THR A 549 -3.62 30.45 -44.44
CA THR A 549 -4.75 31.21 -43.87
C THR A 549 -4.44 31.91 -42.54
N SER A 550 -3.40 31.48 -41.81
CA SER A 550 -3.01 32.10 -40.54
C SER A 550 -2.48 33.53 -40.72
N LYS A 551 -2.39 34.31 -39.63
CA LYS A 551 -1.83 35.68 -39.64
C LYS A 551 -0.39 35.75 -40.20
N LYS A 552 0.39 34.67 -40.08
CA LYS A 552 1.75 34.51 -40.64
C LYS A 552 1.76 33.64 -41.90
N GLY A 553 0.59 33.37 -42.48
CA GLY A 553 0.44 32.58 -43.68
C GLY A 553 1.17 33.23 -44.84
N THR A 554 1.80 32.42 -45.69
CA THR A 554 2.52 32.93 -46.86
C THR A 554 1.87 32.42 -48.13
N GLY A 555 1.79 33.28 -49.14
CA GLY A 555 1.36 32.92 -50.48
C GLY A 555 2.42 32.13 -51.25
N CYS A 556 2.39 32.25 -52.58
CA CYS A 556 3.32 31.56 -53.46
C CYS A 556 4.79 31.92 -53.13
N PRO A 557 5.65 30.94 -52.80
CA PRO A 557 7.05 31.20 -52.43
C PRO A 557 7.87 31.76 -53.60
N VAL A 558 7.51 31.42 -54.85
CA VAL A 558 8.18 31.92 -56.05
C VAL A 558 7.84 33.39 -56.32
N CYS A 559 6.56 33.76 -56.19
CA CYS A 559 6.11 35.14 -56.35
C CYS A 559 6.72 36.07 -55.29
N PHE A 560 6.82 35.59 -54.05
CA PHE A 560 7.42 36.33 -52.93
C PHE A 560 8.93 36.59 -53.13
N ARG A 561 9.68 35.61 -53.66
CA ARG A 561 11.12 35.78 -53.95
C ARG A 561 11.38 36.79 -55.09
N ARG A 562 10.48 36.91 -56.07
CA ARG A 562 10.62 37.90 -57.16
C ARG A 562 10.32 39.33 -56.71
N THR A 563 9.47 39.54 -55.71
CA THR A 563 9.17 40.88 -55.17
C THR A 563 10.34 41.49 -54.39
N ILE A 564 11.13 40.65 -53.70
CA ILE A 564 12.33 41.10 -52.96
C ILE A 564 13.48 41.48 -53.90
N ARG A 565 13.61 40.84 -55.08
CA ARG A 565 14.64 41.18 -56.08
C ARG A 565 14.34 42.47 -56.85
N GLY A 566 13.07 42.83 -57.05
CA GLY A 566 12.68 44.06 -57.77
C GLY A 566 12.95 45.36 -57.02
N TYR A 567 13.15 45.31 -55.69
CA TYR A 567 13.43 46.50 -54.86
C TYR A 567 14.93 46.84 -54.72
N ARG A 568 15.84 46.08 -55.36
CA ARG A 568 17.30 46.28 -55.27
C ARG A 568 17.96 46.79 -56.55
N THR A 569 17.20 47.22 -57.54
CA THR A 569 17.74 47.82 -58.78
C THR A 569 16.98 49.13 -59.08
N GLY A 570 17.45 50.19 -58.45
CA GLY A 570 16.98 51.57 -58.61
C GLY A 570 18.05 52.49 -58.02
N GLY A 571 19.21 52.49 -58.69
CA GLY A 571 20.37 53.35 -58.47
C GLY A 571 21.03 53.59 -59.82
#